data_AF-A0A957MH02-F1
#
_entry.id   AF-A0A957MH02-F1
#
_cell.length_a   1.000
_cell.length_b   1.000
_cell.length_c   1.000
_cell.angle_alpha   90.00
_cell.angle_beta   90.00
_cell.angle_gamma   90.00
#
_symmetry.space_group_name_H-M   'P 1'
#
loop_
_entity.id
_entity.type
_entity.pdbx_description
1 polymer ?
#
loop_
_entity_poly.entity_id
_entity_poly.type
_entity_poly.pdbx_seq_one_letter_code
_entity_poly.pdbx_strand_id
1 'polypeptide(L)'
;MSKNDKLARDLRARFRENGVLAVNLVSSPGSGKTALLEATLREMRALGWAVAAIVGDLATENDALRLARSGAPVRQIETGTLCHLEADLVARHL
;
A
#
# COMPACT_ATOMS: atom_id res chain seq x y z
N MET A 1 18.50 8.65 -7.83
CA MET A 1 17.99 7.27 -7.92
C MET A 1 18.58 6.30 -6.88
N SER A 2 19.83 6.45 -6.41
CA SER A 2 20.47 5.53 -5.44
C SER A 2 19.81 5.40 -4.03
N LYS A 3 19.23 6.47 -3.47
CA LYS A 3 18.65 6.46 -2.11
C LYS A 3 17.36 5.63 -2.01
N ASN A 4 16.44 5.77 -2.97
CA ASN A 4 15.16 5.05 -2.95
C ASN A 4 15.37 3.54 -3.10
N ASP A 5 16.32 3.12 -3.94
CA ASP A 5 16.64 1.70 -4.13
C ASP A 5 17.25 1.05 -2.89
N LYS A 6 17.99 1.82 -2.08
CA LYS A 6 18.53 1.34 -0.81
C LYS A 6 17.41 1.17 0.21
N LEU A 7 16.60 2.21 0.41
CA LEU A 7 15.43 2.15 1.29
C LEU A 7 14.43 1.06 0.90
N ALA A 8 14.18 0.86 -0.40
CA ALA A 8 13.31 -0.21 -0.88
C ALA A 8 13.89 -1.60 -0.62
N ARG A 9 15.22 -1.76 -0.64
CA ARG A 9 15.89 -3.01 -0.24
C ARG A 9 15.73 -3.27 1.25
N ASP A 10 15.92 -2.25 2.08
CA ASP A 10 15.82 -2.36 3.53
C ASP A 10 14.38 -2.70 3.95
N LEU A 11 13.36 -2.10 3.32
CA LEU A 11 11.96 -2.45 3.54
C LEU A 11 11.64 -3.89 3.14
N ARG A 12 12.15 -4.35 1.98
CA ARG A 12 11.97 -5.75 1.56
C ARG A 12 12.61 -6.73 2.54
N ALA A 13 13.78 -6.40 3.09
CA ALA A 13 14.42 -7.22 4.11
C ALA A 13 13.57 -7.27 5.38
N ARG A 14 13.13 -6.12 5.90
CA ARG A 14 12.24 -6.03 7.07
C ARG A 14 10.94 -6.81 6.89
N PHE A 15 10.27 -6.69 5.74
CA PHE A 15 9.06 -7.48 5.47
C PHE A 15 9.33 -8.97 5.49
N ARG A 16 10.43 -9.43 4.87
CA ARG A 16 10.81 -10.84 4.86
C ARG A 16 11.13 -11.36 6.26
N GLU A 17 11.87 -10.61 7.07
CA GLU A 17 12.20 -10.95 8.45
C GLU A 17 10.95 -11.10 9.33
N ASN A 18 9.90 -10.31 9.05
CA ASN A 18 8.63 -10.39 9.76
C ASN A 18 7.62 -11.37 9.13
N GLY A 19 8.01 -12.12 8.08
CA GLY A 19 7.11 -13.05 7.40
C GLY A 19 5.96 -12.38 6.63
N VAL A 20 6.10 -11.10 6.28
CA VAL A 20 5.08 -10.31 5.58
C VAL A 20 5.35 -10.31 4.08
N LEU A 21 4.36 -10.70 3.28
CA LEU A 21 4.38 -10.50 1.84
C LEU A 21 3.87 -9.08 1.51
N ALA A 22 4.77 -8.23 0.99
CA ALA A 22 4.40 -6.90 0.49
C ALA A 22 4.27 -6.93 -1.04
N VAL A 23 3.12 -6.47 -1.54
CA VAL A 23 2.82 -6.37 -2.99
C VAL A 23 2.63 -4.90 -3.34
N ASN A 24 3.36 -4.41 -4.35
CA ASN A 24 3.18 -3.07 -4.90
C ASN A 24 2.37 -3.15 -6.19
N LEU A 25 1.22 -2.49 -6.24
CA LEU A 25 0.37 -2.41 -7.42
C LEU A 25 0.46 -1.01 -8.03
N VAL A 26 1.03 -0.92 -9.23
CA VAL A 26 1.14 0.32 -10.01
C VAL A 26 0.30 0.19 -11.26
N SER A 27 -0.60 1.14 -11.51
CA SER A 27 -1.47 1.14 -12.68
C SER A 27 -1.81 2.56 -13.13
N SER A 28 -2.31 2.70 -14.35
CA SER A 28 -2.82 3.99 -14.84
C SER A 28 -4.03 4.46 -14.01
N PRO A 29 -4.22 5.78 -13.85
CA PRO A 29 -5.42 6.33 -13.23
C PRO A 29 -6.70 5.79 -13.88
N GLY A 30 -7.72 5.48 -13.09
CA GLY A 30 -9.02 4.98 -13.59
C GLY A 30 -9.05 3.51 -14.02
N SER A 31 -7.95 2.76 -13.96
CA SER A 31 -7.90 1.34 -14.38
C SER A 31 -8.58 0.35 -13.42
N GLY A 32 -9.21 0.83 -12.34
CA GLY A 32 -9.88 -0.01 -11.36
C GLY A 32 -9.01 -0.59 -10.24
N LYS A 33 -7.78 -0.09 -10.01
CA LYS A 33 -6.87 -0.54 -8.92
C LYS A 33 -7.58 -0.68 -7.57
N THR A 34 -8.36 0.32 -7.19
CA THR A 34 -9.03 0.40 -5.90
C THR A 34 -10.11 -0.67 -5.78
N ALA A 35 -10.86 -0.95 -6.86
CA ALA A 35 -11.90 -1.97 -6.86
C ALA A 35 -11.30 -3.38 -6.73
N LEU A 36 -10.20 -3.64 -7.44
CA LEU A 36 -9.47 -4.90 -7.33
C LEU A 36 -8.95 -5.11 -5.91
N LEU A 37 -8.23 -4.12 -5.35
CA LEU A 37 -7.69 -4.18 -4.00
C LEU A 37 -8.79 -4.33 -2.94
N GLU A 38 -9.93 -3.64 -3.08
CA GLU A 38 -11.06 -3.75 -2.16
C GLU A 38 -11.61 -5.18 -2.12
N ALA A 39 -11.77 -5.83 -3.29
CA ALA A 39 -12.23 -7.21 -3.39
C ALA A 39 -11.19 -8.20 -2.82
N THR A 40 -9.92 -8.04 -3.19
CA THR A 40 -8.82 -8.90 -2.73
C THR A 40 -8.68 -8.86 -1.21
N LEU A 41 -8.67 -7.67 -0.60
CA LEU A 41 -8.57 -7.54 0.86
C LEU A 41 -9.74 -8.21 1.58
N ARG A 42 -10.95 -8.06 1.05
CA ARG A 42 -12.15 -8.66 1.62
C ARG A 42 -12.10 -10.18 1.56
N GLU A 43 -11.71 -10.74 0.42
CA GLU A 43 -11.60 -12.19 0.22
C GLU A 43 -10.48 -12.80 1.09
N MET A 44 -9.31 -12.18 1.12
CA MET A 44 -8.21 -12.65 1.97
C MET A 44 -8.57 -12.63 3.46
N ARG A 45 -9.29 -11.59 3.93
CA ARG A 45 -9.82 -11.58 5.30
C ARG A 45 -10.83 -12.69 5.54
N ALA A 46 -11.74 -12.94 4.61
CA ALA A 46 -12.71 -14.02 4.72
C ALA A 46 -12.04 -15.40 4.80
N LEU A 47 -10.89 -15.55 4.15
CA LEU A 47 -10.03 -16.74 4.23
C LEU A 47 -9.16 -16.80 5.51
N GLY A 48 -9.27 -15.82 6.41
CA GLY A 48 -8.56 -15.79 7.70
C GLY A 48 -7.16 -15.17 7.67
N TRP A 49 -6.76 -14.53 6.57
CA TRP A 49 -5.44 -13.90 6.47
C TRP A 49 -5.42 -12.52 7.14
N ALA A 50 -4.31 -12.23 7.82
CA ALA A 50 -3.99 -10.88 8.26
C ALA A 50 -3.51 -10.05 7.06
N VAL A 51 -4.31 -9.06 6.65
CA VAL A 51 -3.99 -8.18 5.53
C VAL A 51 -4.17 -6.72 5.92
N ALA A 52 -3.40 -5.84 5.30
CA ALA A 52 -3.47 -4.40 5.45
C ALA A 52 -3.13 -3.74 4.11
N ALA A 53 -3.59 -2.50 3.91
CA ALA A 53 -3.29 -1.74 2.70
C ALA A 53 -2.64 -0.39 3.03
N ILE A 54 -1.71 0.00 2.17
CA ILE A 54 -1.08 1.31 2.18
C ILE A 54 -1.39 1.98 0.84
N VAL A 55 -1.91 3.20 0.87
CA VAL A 55 -2.24 3.97 -0.34
C VAL A 55 -1.32 5.18 -0.44
N GLY A 56 -0.59 5.30 -1.54
CA GLY A 56 0.11 6.53 -1.92
C GLY A 56 -0.57 7.15 -3.13
N ASP A 57 -1.36 8.20 -2.92
CA ASP A 57 -2.01 8.92 -4.00
C ASP A 57 -2.01 10.42 -3.70
N LEU A 58 -2.08 11.24 -4.74
CA LEU A 58 -2.24 12.69 -4.69
C LEU A 58 -3.70 13.07 -4.42
N ALA A 59 -4.65 12.20 -4.79
CA ALA A 59 -6.08 12.37 -4.56
C ALA A 59 -6.51 11.67 -3.25
N THR A 60 -6.36 12.42 -2.16
CA THR A 60 -6.02 11.95 -0.81
C THR A 60 -7.20 11.61 0.12
N GLU A 61 -8.28 10.98 -0.33
CA GLU A 61 -9.25 10.47 0.67
C GLU A 61 -10.15 9.36 0.12
N ASN A 62 -10.51 9.45 -1.16
CA ASN A 62 -11.47 8.52 -1.74
C ASN A 62 -10.94 7.08 -1.75
N ASP A 63 -9.68 6.85 -2.10
CA ASP A 63 -9.16 5.48 -2.19
C ASP A 63 -8.94 4.81 -0.83
N ALA A 64 -8.46 5.55 0.18
CA ALA A 64 -8.30 5.01 1.53
C ALA A 64 -9.67 4.67 2.16
N LEU A 65 -10.65 5.57 2.04
CA LEU A 65 -12.02 5.34 2.52
C LEU A 65 -12.69 4.17 1.80
N ARG A 66 -12.51 4.05 0.48
CA ARG A 66 -13.06 2.92 -0.28
C ARG A 66 -12.45 1.59 0.13
N LEU A 67 -11.13 1.53 0.30
CA LEU A 67 -10.46 0.31 0.75
C LEU A 67 -10.81 -0.05 2.19
N ALA A 68 -11.06 0.93 3.06
CA ALA A 68 -11.48 0.66 4.45
C ALA A 68 -12.80 -0.12 4.53
N ARG A 69 -13.66 -0.05 3.50
CA ARG A 69 -14.88 -0.88 3.41
C ARG A 69 -14.62 -2.38 3.30
N SER A 70 -13.39 -2.79 2.96
CA SER A 70 -12.98 -4.20 3.03
C SER A 70 -12.88 -4.72 4.47
N GLY A 71 -12.89 -3.82 5.47
CA GLY A 71 -12.66 -4.13 6.88
C GLY A 71 -11.19 -4.33 7.24
N ALA A 72 -10.27 -4.28 6.26
CA ALA A 72 -8.84 -4.31 6.51
C ALA A 72 -8.35 -2.98 7.10
N PRO A 73 -7.28 -2.98 7.93
CA PRO A 73 -6.56 -1.76 8.26
C PRO A 73 -6.01 -1.10 6.98
N VAL A 74 -6.36 0.16 6.78
CA VAL A 74 -5.89 0.96 5.64
C VAL A 74 -5.21 2.21 6.15
N ARG A 75 -4.00 2.48 5.64
CA ARG A 75 -3.27 3.72 5.93
C ARG A 75 -2.97 4.46 4.65
N GLN A 76 -3.31 5.75 4.63
CA GLN A 76 -2.91 6.64 3.55
C GLN A 76 -1.55 7.23 3.86
N ILE A 77 -0.72 7.33 2.83
CA ILE A 77 0.54 8.05 2.84
C ILE A 77 0.41 9.16 1.80
N GLU A 78 0.35 10.40 2.26
CA GLU A 78 0.33 11.57 1.38
C GLU A 78 1.72 11.78 0.80
N THR A 79 1.85 11.62 -0.52
CA THR A 79 3.12 11.81 -1.24
C THR A 79 3.42 13.28 -1.55
N GLY A 80 2.54 14.22 -1.15
CA GLY A 80 2.71 15.65 -1.39
C GLY A 80 2.51 16.01 -2.86
N THR A 81 3.57 16.41 -3.57
CA THR A 81 3.57 16.71 -5.02
C THR A 81 4.10 15.54 -5.87
N LEU A 82 4.47 14.43 -5.24
CA LEU A 82 5.05 13.27 -5.92
C LEU A 82 3.95 12.30 -6.35
N CYS A 83 3.98 11.89 -7.62
CA CYS A 83 3.06 10.91 -8.18
C CYS A 83 3.50 9.45 -7.93
N HIS A 84 4.52 9.22 -7.10
CA HIS A 84 5.03 7.90 -6.72
C HIS A 84 5.34 7.81 -5.23
N LEU A 85 5.16 6.61 -4.66
CA LEU A 85 5.49 6.30 -3.27
C LEU A 85 7.00 6.04 -3.13
N GLU A 86 7.67 6.78 -2.24
CA GLU A 86 9.08 6.54 -1.90
C GLU A 86 9.18 5.72 -0.60
N ALA A 87 10.24 4.93 -0.49
CA ALA A 87 10.41 4.03 0.64
C ALA A 87 10.65 4.76 1.98
N ASP A 88 11.12 6.02 1.97
CA ASP A 88 11.21 6.87 3.18
C ASP A 88 9.83 7.15 3.80
N LEU A 89 8.82 7.40 2.95
CA LEU A 89 7.46 7.67 3.39
C LEU A 89 6.81 6.46 4.05
N VAL A 90 7.09 5.25 3.53
CA VAL A 90 6.63 3.99 4.12
C VAL A 90 7.28 3.74 5.47
N ALA A 91 8.59 3.99 5.60
CA ALA A 91 9.33 3.74 6.83
C ALA A 91 8.83 4.59 8.02
N ARG A 92 8.39 5.83 7.78
CA ARG A 92 7.87 6.72 8.84
C ARG A 92 6.48 6.35 9.37
N HIS A 93 5.75 5.52 8.65
CA HIS A 93 4.35 5.20 8.95
C HIS A 93 4.12 3.73 9.35
N LEU A 94 5.20 2.94 9.43
CA LEU A 94 5.26 1.55 9.91
C LEU A 94 5.85 1.47 11.32
#